data_AF-A0A7V9N1A3-F1
#
_entry.id   AF-A0A7V9N1A3-F1
#
_cell.length_a   1.000
_cell.length_b   1.000
_cell.length_c   1.000
_cell.angle_alpha   90.00
_cell.angle_beta   90.00
_cell.angle_gamma   90.00
#
_symmetry.space_group_name_H-M   'P 1'
#
loop_
_entity.id
_entity.type
_entity.pdbx_description
1 polymer ?
#
loop_
_entity_poly.entity_id
_entity_poly.type
_entity_poly.pdbx_seq_one_letter_code
_entity_poly.pdbx_strand_id
1 'polypeptide(L)'
;MGLDRDRAGRGATYDVIIVGAGAAGCVLANRLSEDRKRTVLLLEAGPDYGPDPAHWPAELLDPSSIWPDSHDWGYILAGREAGNPFALPRSRIAGGTTTVNGCVWLRGSAADYDEWAALGNPGWSFQELLPFFQRAENDPGGGVLAGKDGPVPVFRIADDDIAPAERAFLSAAESLGLPRVADLNGTPWQAPCVGSAPKNIADGIRMNGAFTYLAPARTRSNLTILADTLVDRVLVENGRACAARTADGAIIAGRAIVLCAGTYGSPTILLRSGIGPAAHLRELGIPVVKHLPGIGEHLLDHQLVSPDRPSPRLVHPDYAPRTRSFIPVIAKTRSRHAGDEIDLHIYIGQDFSEEHGAWFLWITASLQYARSQGRVRLLSADPHAPLDIDHAYLRDPADLEAQCDGIDLVERIVAAEPMQRV
;
A
#
# COMPACT_ATOMS: atom_id res chain seq x y z
N MET A 1 -2.61 -35.72 32.66
CA MET A 1 -1.84 -36.26 31.51
C MET A 1 -0.98 -35.13 31.00
N GLY A 2 0.34 -35.29 31.13
CA GLY A 2 1.32 -34.23 30.89
C GLY A 2 1.43 -33.91 29.40
N LEU A 3 1.33 -32.63 29.08
CA LEU A 3 1.68 -32.10 27.77
C LEU A 3 3.21 -32.15 27.64
N ASP A 4 3.65 -32.91 26.65
CA ASP A 4 5.03 -33.07 26.25
C ASP A 4 5.62 -31.70 25.86
N ARG A 5 6.64 -31.26 26.58
CA ARG A 5 7.17 -29.88 26.58
C ARG A 5 8.36 -29.67 25.65
N ASP A 6 8.72 -30.65 24.80
CA ASP A 6 10.08 -30.71 24.23
C ASP A 6 10.19 -30.49 22.70
N ARG A 7 9.35 -29.64 22.08
CA ARG A 7 9.60 -29.19 20.69
C ARG A 7 9.41 -27.71 20.37
N ALA A 8 9.37 -26.84 21.38
CA ALA A 8 9.58 -25.39 21.18
C ALA A 8 10.76 -24.99 22.05
N GLY A 9 11.80 -24.42 21.45
CA GLY A 9 12.99 -23.99 22.17
C GLY A 9 12.62 -23.20 23.42
N ARG A 10 13.26 -23.51 24.54
CA ARG A 10 13.42 -22.59 25.68
C ARG A 10 14.23 -21.37 25.22
N GLY A 11 13.66 -20.57 24.33
CA GLY A 11 14.32 -19.50 23.58
C GLY A 11 14.03 -18.13 24.21
N ALA A 12 15.04 -17.27 24.24
CA ALA A 12 15.01 -15.96 24.87
C ALA A 12 13.74 -15.13 24.52
N THR A 13 13.22 -14.40 25.52
CA THR A 13 12.19 -13.38 25.31
C THR A 13 12.75 -12.24 24.47
N TYR A 14 12.04 -11.86 23.40
CA TYR A 14 12.40 -10.70 22.60
C TYR A 14 11.94 -9.39 23.26
N ASP A 15 12.69 -8.31 23.09
CA ASP A 15 12.23 -6.99 23.51
C ASP A 15 11.05 -6.52 22.64
N VAL A 16 11.13 -6.76 21.33
CA VAL A 16 10.05 -6.42 20.38
C VAL A 16 9.80 -7.57 19.42
N ILE A 17 8.54 -7.95 19.27
CA ILE A 17 8.06 -8.79 18.16
C ILE A 17 7.28 -7.90 17.20
N ILE A 18 7.63 -7.95 15.93
CA ILE A 18 6.95 -7.26 14.82
C ILE A 18 6.24 -8.33 13.99
N VAL A 19 4.94 -8.16 13.77
CA VAL A 19 4.11 -9.13 13.04
C VAL A 19 3.76 -8.58 11.67
N GLY A 20 4.35 -9.15 10.62
CA GLY A 20 4.24 -8.73 9.22
C GLY A 20 5.47 -7.95 8.79
N ALA A 21 6.17 -8.43 7.76
CA ALA A 21 7.29 -7.78 7.10
C ALA A 21 6.84 -6.98 5.88
N GLY A 22 5.71 -6.26 5.98
CA GLY A 22 5.28 -5.29 4.98
C GLY A 22 6.06 -3.97 5.07
N ALA A 23 5.55 -2.91 4.42
CA ALA A 23 6.17 -1.58 4.41
C ALA A 23 6.57 -1.10 5.82
N ALA A 24 5.62 -1.06 6.76
CA ALA A 24 5.86 -0.63 8.13
C ALA A 24 6.76 -1.60 8.92
N GLY A 25 6.57 -2.90 8.73
CA GLY A 25 7.34 -3.93 9.43
C GLY A 25 8.81 -3.90 9.09
N CYS A 26 9.15 -3.75 7.81
CA CYS A 26 10.52 -3.58 7.34
C CYS A 26 11.19 -2.33 7.94
N VAL A 27 10.48 -1.20 7.93
CA VAL A 27 10.96 0.05 8.54
C VAL A 27 11.23 -0.13 10.03
N LEU A 28 10.27 -0.68 10.77
CA LEU A 28 10.37 -0.87 12.22
C LEU A 28 11.47 -1.86 12.59
N ALA A 29 11.62 -2.96 11.85
CA ALA A 29 12.69 -3.94 12.08
C ALA A 29 14.06 -3.30 11.89
N ASN A 30 14.23 -2.47 10.85
CA ASN A 30 15.45 -1.69 10.65
C ASN A 30 15.65 -0.70 11.80
N ARG A 31 14.70 0.20 12.08
CA ARG A 31 14.91 1.28 13.05
C ARG A 31 15.07 0.79 14.49
N LEU A 32 14.25 -0.18 14.92
CA LEU A 32 14.30 -0.69 16.29
C LEU A 32 15.58 -1.50 16.57
N SER A 33 16.14 -2.17 15.55
CA SER A 33 17.39 -2.94 15.68
C SER A 33 18.66 -2.09 15.59
N GLU A 34 18.56 -0.79 15.28
CA GLU A 34 19.71 0.15 15.34
C GLU A 34 20.33 0.17 16.76
N ASP A 35 19.48 0.05 17.79
CA ASP A 35 19.91 -0.17 19.17
C ASP A 35 20.31 -1.63 19.38
N ARG A 36 21.62 -1.88 19.44
CA ARG A 36 22.20 -3.23 19.59
C ARG A 36 21.82 -3.94 20.87
N LYS A 37 21.27 -3.23 21.88
CA LYS A 37 20.79 -3.83 23.14
C LYS A 37 19.36 -4.36 23.03
N ARG A 38 18.61 -3.99 21.99
CA ARG A 38 17.22 -4.40 21.78
C ARG A 38 17.18 -5.63 20.88
N THR A 39 16.63 -6.73 21.40
CA THR A 39 16.36 -7.93 20.60
C THR A 39 15.04 -7.78 19.85
N VAL A 40 15.08 -7.92 18.53
CA VAL A 40 13.94 -7.72 17.64
C VAL A 40 13.66 -9.00 16.87
N LEU A 41 12.40 -9.45 16.87
CA LEU A 41 11.91 -10.53 16.04
C LEU A 41 10.94 -9.98 15.01
N LEU A 42 11.16 -10.28 13.73
CA LEU A 42 10.24 -10.00 12.64
C LEU A 42 9.62 -11.32 12.15
N LEU A 43 8.30 -11.43 12.23
CA LEU A 43 7.53 -12.58 11.75
C LEU A 43 6.84 -12.21 10.43
N GLU A 44 6.99 -13.02 9.39
CA GLU A 44 6.32 -12.84 8.10
C GLU A 44 5.63 -14.12 7.67
N ALA A 45 4.39 -14.03 7.18
CA ALA A 45 3.61 -15.20 6.78
C ALA A 45 4.04 -15.78 5.41
N GLY A 46 4.66 -14.96 4.56
CA GLY A 46 5.22 -15.36 3.29
C GLY A 46 6.71 -15.67 3.30
N PRO A 47 7.26 -16.05 2.14
CA PRO A 47 8.69 -16.32 1.99
C PRO A 47 9.52 -15.04 2.10
N ASP A 48 10.82 -15.22 2.35
CA ASP A 48 11.84 -14.18 2.31
C ASP A 48 13.00 -14.63 1.42
N TYR A 49 13.15 -13.98 0.26
CA TYR A 49 14.23 -14.27 -0.71
C TYR A 49 15.55 -13.57 -0.38
N GLY A 50 15.62 -12.84 0.73
CA GLY A 50 16.84 -12.17 1.16
C GLY A 50 17.12 -10.86 0.41
N PRO A 51 18.34 -10.32 0.55
CA PRO A 51 18.67 -8.97 0.09
C PRO A 51 19.06 -8.88 -1.39
N ASP A 52 19.35 -10.00 -2.05
CA ASP A 52 19.86 -10.02 -3.42
C ASP A 52 18.70 -10.17 -4.42
N PRO A 53 18.43 -9.17 -5.29
CA PRO A 53 17.39 -9.25 -6.31
C PRO A 53 17.51 -10.47 -7.22
N ALA A 54 18.71 -11.05 -7.43
CA ALA A 54 18.90 -12.21 -8.28
C ALA A 54 18.15 -13.47 -7.79
N HIS A 55 17.78 -13.53 -6.50
CA HIS A 55 17.01 -14.64 -5.93
C HIS A 55 15.48 -14.43 -6.01
N TRP A 56 15.03 -13.28 -6.49
CA TRP A 56 13.61 -12.93 -6.53
C TRP A 56 12.96 -13.33 -7.86
N PRO A 57 11.66 -13.70 -7.85
CA PRO A 57 10.88 -13.81 -9.07
C PRO A 57 10.89 -12.50 -9.86
N ALA A 58 11.12 -12.59 -11.18
CA ALA A 58 11.29 -11.42 -12.04
C ALA A 58 10.05 -10.52 -12.03
N GLU A 59 8.84 -11.08 -11.93
CA GLU A 59 7.60 -10.31 -11.91
C GLU A 59 7.45 -9.40 -10.67
N LEU A 60 8.17 -9.69 -9.57
CA LEU A 60 8.19 -8.87 -8.36
C LEU A 60 9.23 -7.74 -8.41
N LEU A 61 10.15 -7.80 -9.37
CA LEU A 61 11.17 -6.78 -9.62
C LEU A 61 10.72 -5.77 -10.68
N ASP A 62 9.83 -6.17 -11.58
CA ASP A 62 9.32 -5.36 -12.67
C ASP A 62 8.47 -4.18 -12.15
N PRO A 63 8.90 -2.92 -12.35
CA PRO A 63 8.16 -1.73 -11.90
C PRO A 63 6.91 -1.41 -12.73
N SER A 64 6.68 -2.12 -13.85
CA SER A 64 5.56 -1.88 -14.76
C SER A 64 4.33 -2.74 -14.49
N SER A 65 4.47 -3.83 -13.75
CA SER A 65 3.37 -4.71 -13.38
C SER A 65 2.95 -4.52 -11.93
N ILE A 66 1.63 -4.50 -11.67
CA ILE A 66 1.07 -4.48 -10.30
C ILE A 66 0.21 -5.72 -9.98
N TRP A 67 0.17 -6.68 -10.90
CA TRP A 67 -0.70 -7.85 -10.83
C TRP A 67 0.00 -9.22 -10.72
N PRO A 68 1.21 -9.36 -10.14
CA PRO A 68 1.74 -10.70 -9.92
C PRO A 68 0.92 -11.41 -8.84
N ASP A 69 0.39 -12.59 -9.17
CA ASP A 69 -0.46 -13.41 -8.31
C ASP A 69 0.32 -14.48 -7.52
N SER A 70 1.61 -14.66 -7.82
CA SER A 70 2.46 -15.72 -7.25
C SER A 70 2.56 -15.71 -5.72
N HIS A 71 2.27 -14.56 -5.09
CA HIS A 71 2.33 -14.34 -3.65
C HIS A 71 1.07 -13.67 -3.09
N ASP A 72 -0.07 -13.76 -3.77
CA ASP A 72 -1.30 -13.13 -3.28
C ASP A 72 -1.86 -13.83 -2.03
N TRP A 73 -2.47 -13.06 -1.13
CA TRP A 73 -3.30 -13.57 -0.04
C TRP A 73 -4.62 -14.16 -0.53
N GLY A 74 -5.06 -13.81 -1.74
CA GLY A 74 -6.31 -14.30 -2.34
C GLY A 74 -7.56 -13.69 -1.70
N TYR A 75 -7.46 -12.46 -1.18
CA TYR A 75 -8.59 -11.76 -0.61
C TYR A 75 -9.60 -11.37 -1.70
N ILE A 76 -10.88 -11.49 -1.36
CA ILE A 76 -12.00 -11.18 -2.25
C ILE A 76 -12.96 -10.25 -1.51
N LEU A 77 -13.51 -9.28 -2.22
CA LEU A 77 -14.58 -8.42 -1.71
C LEU A 77 -15.80 -9.28 -1.33
N ALA A 78 -16.32 -9.06 -0.12
CA ALA A 78 -17.52 -9.71 0.37
C ALA A 78 -18.74 -9.42 -0.51
N GLY A 79 -19.70 -10.36 -0.50
CA GLY A 79 -20.97 -10.23 -1.23
C GLY A 79 -20.87 -10.40 -2.74
N ARG A 80 -19.70 -10.77 -3.28
CA ARG A 80 -19.53 -11.10 -4.71
C ARG A 80 -20.01 -12.51 -5.02
N GLU A 81 -20.57 -12.69 -6.22
CA GLU A 81 -20.96 -14.01 -6.73
C GLU A 81 -19.72 -14.87 -7.00
N ALA A 82 -19.83 -16.17 -6.76
CA ALA A 82 -18.69 -17.11 -6.87
C ALA A 82 -18.04 -17.14 -8.27
N GLY A 83 -18.78 -16.78 -9.33
CA GLY A 83 -18.28 -16.73 -10.71
C GLY A 83 -17.68 -15.40 -11.14
N ASN A 84 -17.75 -14.36 -10.29
CA ASN A 84 -17.25 -13.02 -10.61
C ASN A 84 -16.60 -12.37 -9.37
N PRO A 85 -15.47 -12.91 -8.90
CA PRO A 85 -14.80 -12.39 -7.72
C PRO A 85 -14.23 -11.00 -8.01
N PHE A 86 -14.26 -10.14 -6.99
CA PHE A 86 -13.51 -8.88 -7.00
C PHE A 86 -12.29 -9.06 -6.11
N ALA A 87 -11.13 -9.27 -6.72
CA ALA A 87 -9.88 -9.49 -6.01
C ALA A 87 -9.42 -8.23 -5.27
N LEU A 88 -8.86 -8.42 -4.08
CA LEU A 88 -8.29 -7.37 -3.23
C LEU A 88 -6.80 -7.68 -3.00
N PRO A 89 -5.95 -7.46 -4.02
CA PRO A 89 -4.59 -7.99 -4.04
C PRO A 89 -3.75 -7.48 -2.87
N ARG A 90 -3.14 -8.41 -2.14
CA ARG A 90 -2.16 -8.13 -1.09
C ARG A 90 -1.08 -9.18 -1.14
N SER A 91 0.18 -8.78 -0.97
CA SER A 91 1.30 -9.72 -1.08
C SER A 91 1.64 -10.34 0.28
N ARG A 92 1.79 -11.66 0.27
CA ARG A 92 2.27 -12.51 1.37
C ARG A 92 3.72 -12.87 1.10
N ILE A 93 4.64 -11.96 1.44
CA ILE A 93 6.09 -12.04 1.20
C ILE A 93 6.81 -10.97 2.03
N ALA A 94 8.08 -11.16 2.37
CA ALA A 94 8.90 -10.08 2.93
C ALA A 94 8.91 -8.85 1.98
N GLY A 95 8.74 -7.64 2.52
CA GLY A 95 8.44 -6.43 1.76
C GLY A 95 6.92 -6.16 1.63
N GLY A 96 6.06 -7.18 1.76
CA GLY A 96 4.61 -7.09 1.61
C GLY A 96 4.20 -6.43 0.31
N THR A 97 3.07 -5.69 0.29
CA THR A 97 2.55 -5.05 -0.94
C THR A 97 3.51 -4.04 -1.60
N THR A 98 4.64 -3.66 -0.98
CA THR A 98 5.67 -2.86 -1.66
C THR A 98 6.38 -3.64 -2.78
N THR A 99 6.24 -4.97 -2.84
CA THR A 99 6.79 -5.81 -3.90
C THR A 99 5.93 -5.82 -5.17
N VAL A 100 4.72 -5.23 -5.14
CA VAL A 100 3.76 -5.24 -6.26
C VAL A 100 3.09 -3.88 -6.50
N ASN A 101 3.54 -2.81 -5.85
CA ASN A 101 2.89 -1.50 -5.90
C ASN A 101 3.04 -0.80 -7.28
N GLY A 102 2.41 0.36 -7.51
CA GLY A 102 2.62 1.12 -8.76
C GLY A 102 3.95 1.88 -8.85
N CYS A 103 4.88 1.62 -7.93
CA CYS A 103 6.07 2.42 -7.64
C CYS A 103 5.83 3.92 -7.36
N VAL A 104 4.60 4.44 -7.38
CA VAL A 104 4.31 5.88 -7.16
C VAL A 104 4.73 6.31 -5.76
N TRP A 105 5.56 7.34 -5.65
CA TRP A 105 6.06 7.90 -4.40
C TRP A 105 5.46 9.27 -4.11
N LEU A 106 4.22 9.31 -3.63
CA LEU A 106 3.51 10.55 -3.31
C LEU A 106 3.28 10.70 -1.81
N ARG A 107 3.27 11.96 -1.37
CA ARG A 107 2.79 12.37 -0.04
C ARG A 107 1.34 12.85 -0.12
N GLY A 108 0.62 12.75 0.99
CA GLY A 108 -0.70 13.39 1.15
C GLY A 108 -0.59 14.92 1.20
N SER A 109 -1.73 15.59 1.21
CA SER A 109 -1.82 17.03 1.52
C SER A 109 -1.56 17.26 3.01
N ALA A 110 -1.06 18.44 3.37
CA ALA A 110 -0.87 18.78 4.78
C ALA A 110 -2.20 18.73 5.56
N ALA A 111 -3.32 19.06 4.90
CA ALA A 111 -4.66 18.92 5.47
C ALA A 111 -4.98 17.50 5.95
N ASP A 112 -4.54 16.46 5.24
CA ASP A 112 -4.80 15.05 5.60
C ASP A 112 -4.21 14.72 6.98
N TYR A 113 -2.98 15.19 7.23
CA TYR A 113 -2.23 14.91 8.46
C TYR A 113 -2.64 15.85 9.60
N ASP A 114 -2.91 17.11 9.27
CA ASP A 114 -3.41 18.08 10.24
C ASP A 114 -4.80 17.68 10.75
N GLU A 115 -5.64 17.07 9.92
CA GLU A 115 -6.90 16.44 10.35
C GLU A 115 -6.63 15.30 11.35
N TRP A 116 -5.64 14.43 11.12
CA TRP A 116 -5.29 13.38 12.08
C TRP A 116 -4.88 13.96 13.44
N ALA A 117 -4.09 15.04 13.45
CA ALA A 117 -3.74 15.74 14.67
C ALA A 117 -4.98 16.33 15.37
N ALA A 118 -5.88 16.96 14.61
CA ALA A 118 -7.12 17.54 15.10
C ALA A 118 -8.09 16.49 15.68
N LEU A 119 -8.05 15.24 15.19
CA LEU A 119 -8.78 14.09 15.74
C LEU A 119 -8.21 13.59 17.09
N GLY A 120 -7.24 14.28 17.67
CA GLY A 120 -6.68 13.98 19.00
C GLY A 120 -5.39 13.18 18.97
N ASN A 121 -4.66 13.18 17.84
CA ASN A 121 -3.38 12.49 17.68
C ASN A 121 -2.21 13.49 17.60
N PRO A 122 -1.79 14.11 18.73
CA PRO A 122 -0.66 15.05 18.71
C PRO A 122 0.61 14.35 18.19
N GLY A 123 1.45 15.05 17.44
CA GLY A 123 2.61 14.46 16.77
C GLY A 123 2.38 14.04 15.31
N TRP A 124 1.13 14.13 14.83
CA TRP A 124 0.73 13.65 13.50
C TRP A 124 0.42 14.76 12.49
N SER A 125 0.67 16.04 12.81
CA SER A 125 0.53 17.12 11.82
C SER A 125 1.56 16.98 10.69
N PHE A 126 1.31 17.59 9.53
CA PHE A 126 2.26 17.54 8.41
C PHE A 126 3.65 18.03 8.81
N GLN A 127 3.70 19.12 9.60
CA GLN A 127 4.95 19.70 10.06
C GLN A 127 5.75 18.72 10.93
N GLU A 128 5.08 17.96 11.79
CA GLU A 128 5.70 16.95 12.66
C GLU A 128 6.12 15.69 11.89
N LEU A 129 5.39 15.34 10.82
CA LEU A 129 5.69 14.19 9.96
C LEU A 129 6.73 14.47 8.87
N LEU A 130 6.91 15.72 8.43
CA LEU A 130 7.83 16.10 7.36
C LEU A 130 9.26 15.56 7.56
N PRO A 131 9.87 15.63 8.76
CA PRO A 131 11.19 15.04 9.00
C PRO A 131 11.23 13.52 8.77
N PHE A 132 10.12 12.81 8.98
CA PHE A 132 10.02 11.37 8.74
C PHE A 132 9.88 11.05 7.24
N PHE A 133 9.13 11.85 6.49
CA PHE A 133 9.10 11.75 5.03
C PHE A 133 10.49 11.99 4.44
N GLN A 134 11.16 13.06 4.86
CA GLN A 134 12.53 13.37 4.44
C GLN A 134 13.51 12.26 4.83
N ARG A 135 13.37 11.65 6.00
CA ARG A 135 14.25 10.56 6.44
C ARG A 135 14.04 9.25 5.65
N ALA A 136 12.87 9.07 5.03
CA ALA A 136 12.60 7.90 4.20
C ALA A 136 13.21 8.03 2.79
N GLU A 137 13.33 9.24 2.28
CA GLU A 137 13.61 9.55 0.88
C GLU A 137 15.08 9.82 0.57
N ASN A 138 15.53 9.29 -0.57
CA ASN A 138 16.70 9.75 -1.30
C ASN A 138 16.25 10.22 -2.69
N ASP A 139 15.85 11.49 -2.76
CA ASP A 139 15.32 12.15 -3.95
C ASP A 139 16.17 13.38 -4.29
N PRO A 140 17.35 13.23 -4.94
CA PRO A 140 18.21 14.36 -5.26
C PRO A 140 17.54 15.42 -6.15
N GLY A 141 16.58 15.01 -7.00
CA GLY A 141 15.83 15.90 -7.89
C GLY A 141 14.61 16.59 -7.27
N GLY A 142 14.17 16.17 -6.07
CA GLY A 142 13.02 16.77 -5.38
C GLY A 142 13.30 18.16 -4.82
N GLY A 143 12.22 18.91 -4.56
CA GLY A 143 12.30 20.28 -4.01
C GLY A 143 12.77 20.37 -2.55
N VAL A 144 12.55 21.52 -1.91
CA VAL A 144 12.99 21.81 -0.53
C VAL A 144 12.39 20.89 0.53
N LEU A 145 11.28 20.23 0.22
CA LEU A 145 10.62 19.29 1.13
C LEU A 145 11.17 17.86 0.99
N ALA A 146 12.01 17.56 0.00
CA ALA A 146 12.47 16.21 -0.29
C ALA A 146 13.62 15.77 0.62
N GLY A 147 13.63 14.49 0.99
CA GLY A 147 14.80 13.86 1.60
C GLY A 147 15.87 13.55 0.57
N LYS A 148 17.14 13.52 0.99
CA LYS A 148 18.30 13.29 0.10
C LYS A 148 19.15 12.08 0.48
N ASP A 149 18.95 11.54 1.68
CA ASP A 149 19.86 10.55 2.29
C ASP A 149 19.12 9.31 2.85
N GLY A 150 17.82 9.23 2.60
CA GLY A 150 16.98 8.13 3.07
C GLY A 150 17.25 6.80 2.34
N PRO A 151 16.76 5.69 2.88
CA PRO A 151 17.00 4.36 2.31
C PRO A 151 16.17 4.06 1.05
N VAL A 152 15.13 4.85 0.75
CA VAL A 152 14.29 4.64 -0.43
C VAL A 152 14.76 5.57 -1.55
N PRO A 153 15.36 5.04 -2.63
CA PRO A 153 15.71 5.86 -3.79
C PRO A 153 14.44 6.32 -4.50
N VAL A 154 14.39 7.60 -4.85
CA VAL A 154 13.29 8.20 -5.61
C VAL A 154 13.81 8.57 -7.00
N PHE A 155 13.32 7.83 -7.98
CA PHE A 155 13.51 8.05 -9.40
C PHE A 155 12.50 9.04 -9.93
N ARG A 156 12.97 10.03 -10.70
CA ARG A 156 12.14 10.96 -11.45
C ARG A 156 12.46 10.79 -12.93
N ILE A 157 11.44 10.51 -13.74
CA ILE A 157 11.60 10.36 -15.19
C ILE A 157 12.06 11.68 -15.80
N ALA A 158 13.04 11.63 -16.70
CA ALA A 158 13.47 12.80 -17.47
C ALA A 158 12.41 13.14 -18.52
N ASP A 159 12.24 14.42 -18.87
CA ASP A 159 11.24 14.86 -19.85
C ASP A 159 11.38 14.17 -21.22
N ASP A 160 12.62 13.86 -21.62
CA ASP A 160 12.93 13.16 -22.87
C ASP A 160 12.49 11.68 -22.85
N ASP A 161 12.40 11.07 -21.66
CA ASP A 161 12.04 9.66 -21.47
C ASP A 161 10.53 9.46 -21.29
N ILE A 162 9.75 10.53 -21.08
CA ILE A 162 8.29 10.47 -21.04
C ILE A 162 7.76 9.95 -22.37
N ALA A 163 6.81 9.01 -22.38
CA ALA A 163 6.28 8.48 -23.63
C ALA A 163 5.45 9.52 -24.40
N PRO A 164 5.31 9.40 -25.73
CA PRO A 164 4.49 10.34 -26.51
C PRO A 164 3.03 10.45 -26.01
N ALA A 165 2.38 9.34 -25.66
CA ALA A 165 1.02 9.34 -25.11
C ALA A 165 0.94 10.06 -23.75
N GLU A 166 1.97 9.96 -22.92
CA GLU A 166 2.05 10.62 -21.63
C GLU A 166 2.28 12.13 -21.80
N ARG A 167 3.11 12.55 -22.75
CA ARG A 167 3.26 13.97 -23.12
C ARG A 167 1.97 14.56 -23.68
N ALA A 168 1.24 13.79 -24.49
CA ALA A 168 -0.07 14.18 -24.99
C ALA A 168 -1.06 14.38 -23.83
N PHE A 169 -1.06 13.47 -22.85
CA PHE A 169 -1.88 13.59 -21.64
C PHE A 169 -1.53 14.83 -20.81
N LEU A 170 -0.24 15.09 -20.57
CA LEU A 170 0.22 16.31 -19.88
C LEU A 170 -0.29 17.57 -20.60
N SER A 171 -0.14 17.62 -21.93
CA SER A 171 -0.55 18.77 -22.76
C SER A 171 -2.06 18.94 -22.81
N ALA A 172 -2.81 17.84 -22.88
CA ALA A 172 -4.27 17.83 -22.86
C ALA A 172 -4.81 18.34 -21.53
N ALA A 173 -4.29 17.82 -20.41
CA ALA A 173 -4.64 18.29 -19.07
C ALA A 173 -4.34 19.79 -18.89
N GLU A 174 -3.19 20.26 -19.37
CA GLU A 174 -2.81 21.67 -19.36
C GLU A 174 -3.77 22.55 -20.18
N SER A 175 -4.15 22.10 -21.38
CA SER A 175 -5.15 22.79 -22.22
C SER A 175 -6.53 22.92 -21.54
N LEU A 176 -6.83 22.04 -20.59
CA LEU A 176 -8.07 22.00 -19.80
C LEU A 176 -7.95 22.78 -18.48
N GLY A 177 -6.84 23.49 -18.27
CA GLY A 177 -6.61 24.37 -17.14
C GLY A 177 -5.92 23.74 -15.93
N LEU A 178 -5.37 22.52 -16.06
CA LEU A 178 -4.56 21.91 -15.01
C LEU A 178 -3.07 22.32 -15.18
N PRO A 179 -2.52 23.19 -14.32
CA PRO A 179 -1.16 23.66 -14.49
C PRO A 179 -0.15 22.51 -14.40
N ARG A 180 0.85 22.50 -15.29
CA ARG A 180 1.95 21.56 -15.21
C ARG A 180 2.88 21.90 -14.05
N VAL A 181 3.22 20.89 -13.24
CA VAL A 181 4.17 21.02 -12.14
C VAL A 181 5.37 20.08 -12.33
N ALA A 182 6.55 20.54 -11.94
CA ALA A 182 7.78 19.75 -11.97
C ALA A 182 7.85 18.72 -10.82
N ASP A 183 7.14 18.98 -9.72
CA ASP A 183 7.15 18.12 -8.53
C ASP A 183 5.77 18.03 -7.88
N LEU A 184 5.14 16.85 -7.97
CA LEU A 184 3.85 16.57 -7.34
C LEU A 184 3.91 16.54 -5.80
N ASN A 185 5.13 16.54 -5.21
CA ASN A 185 5.40 16.64 -3.78
C ASN A 185 6.05 17.99 -3.40
N GLY A 186 6.11 18.96 -4.33
CA GLY A 186 6.87 20.20 -4.16
C GLY A 186 6.32 21.18 -3.13
N THR A 187 5.05 21.00 -2.74
CA THR A 187 4.35 21.84 -1.75
C THR A 187 3.72 20.99 -0.66
N PRO A 188 3.53 21.53 0.56
CA PRO A 188 2.79 20.82 1.62
C PRO A 188 1.32 20.64 1.27
N TRP A 189 0.74 21.65 0.62
CA TRP A 189 -0.67 21.70 0.22
C TRP A 189 -0.84 21.16 -1.19
N GLN A 190 -2.05 20.72 -1.53
CA GLN A 190 -2.39 20.25 -2.86
C GLN A 190 -3.30 21.23 -3.61
N ALA A 191 -3.16 21.25 -4.93
CA ALA A 191 -3.99 22.02 -5.84
C ALA A 191 -4.13 21.24 -7.15
N PRO A 192 -5.17 21.53 -7.97
CA PRO A 192 -5.28 20.94 -9.29
C PRO A 192 -4.02 21.17 -10.10
N CYS A 193 -3.44 20.11 -10.64
CA CYS A 193 -2.20 20.15 -11.41
C CYS A 193 -2.02 18.88 -12.23
N VAL A 194 -1.01 18.87 -13.10
CA VAL A 194 -0.57 17.67 -13.82
C VAL A 194 0.96 17.58 -13.78
N GLY A 195 1.51 16.38 -13.62
CA GLY A 195 2.97 16.22 -13.59
C GLY A 195 3.43 14.77 -13.58
N SER A 196 4.73 14.58 -13.71
CA SER A 196 5.36 13.27 -13.63
C SER A 196 5.35 12.72 -12.21
N ALA A 197 5.04 11.42 -12.09
CA ALA A 197 5.02 10.75 -10.81
C ALA A 197 6.45 10.34 -10.40
N PRO A 198 6.97 10.83 -9.25
CA PRO A 198 8.19 10.27 -8.66
C PRO A 198 7.98 8.79 -8.30
N LYS A 199 9.04 7.99 -8.39
CA LYS A 199 8.98 6.52 -8.29
C LYS A 199 10.01 5.93 -7.34
N ASN A 200 9.70 4.87 -6.59
CA ASN A 200 10.71 4.09 -5.88
C ASN A 200 11.34 3.01 -6.79
N ILE A 201 12.13 3.44 -7.79
CA ILE A 201 12.82 2.58 -8.76
C ILE A 201 14.32 2.87 -8.70
N ALA A 202 15.16 1.85 -8.83
CA ALA A 202 16.61 2.00 -9.03
C ALA A 202 17.10 0.95 -10.03
N ASP A 203 17.93 1.37 -10.99
CA ASP A 203 18.49 0.49 -12.03
C ASP A 203 17.45 -0.38 -12.76
N GLY A 204 16.26 0.20 -13.01
CA GLY A 204 15.14 -0.49 -13.65
C GLY A 204 14.37 -1.46 -12.77
N ILE A 205 14.70 -1.56 -11.49
CA ILE A 205 14.09 -2.49 -10.52
C ILE A 205 13.23 -1.73 -9.50
N ARG A 206 12.09 -2.31 -9.16
CA ARG A 206 11.24 -1.88 -8.05
C ARG A 206 11.96 -1.98 -6.70
N MET A 207 12.01 -0.88 -5.96
CA MET A 207 12.67 -0.83 -4.65
C MET A 207 11.68 -1.03 -3.50
N ASN A 208 11.52 -2.29 -3.08
CA ASN A 208 10.61 -2.68 -1.99
C ASN A 208 11.23 -2.54 -0.58
N GLY A 209 10.44 -2.78 0.47
CA GLY A 209 10.88 -2.69 1.87
C GLY A 209 11.98 -3.69 2.25
N ALA A 210 12.06 -4.85 1.59
CA ALA A 210 13.10 -5.85 1.83
C ALA A 210 14.48 -5.36 1.36
N PHE A 211 14.54 -4.65 0.22
CA PHE A 211 15.78 -4.07 -0.31
C PHE A 211 16.18 -2.77 0.39
N THR A 212 15.22 -1.89 0.64
CA THR A 212 15.51 -0.55 1.17
C THR A 212 15.79 -0.56 2.67
N TYR A 213 14.99 -1.29 3.46
CA TYR A 213 15.11 -1.30 4.92
C TYR A 213 15.68 -2.59 5.49
N LEU A 214 15.24 -3.78 5.04
CA LEU A 214 15.72 -5.02 5.66
C LEU A 214 17.15 -5.37 5.26
N ALA A 215 17.53 -5.23 3.99
CA ALA A 215 18.86 -5.59 3.51
C ALA A 215 20.01 -5.03 4.37
N PRO A 216 20.07 -3.72 4.71
CA PRO A 216 21.11 -3.20 5.59
C PRO A 216 21.00 -3.64 7.07
N ALA A 217 19.83 -4.13 7.51
CA ALA A 217 19.62 -4.57 8.89
C ALA A 217 19.91 -6.07 9.11
N ARG A 218 19.94 -6.89 8.05
CA ARG A 218 20.12 -8.36 8.14
C ARG A 218 21.43 -8.79 8.78
N THR A 219 22.48 -7.98 8.71
CA THR A 219 23.79 -8.28 9.31
C THR A 219 23.82 -8.06 10.82
N ARG A 220 22.72 -7.55 11.42
CA ARG A 220 22.65 -7.23 12.84
C ARG A 220 22.26 -8.45 13.66
N SER A 221 23.14 -8.86 14.58
CA SER A 221 22.93 -10.03 15.45
C SER A 221 21.73 -9.95 16.40
N ASN A 222 21.17 -8.74 16.59
CA ASN A 222 20.01 -8.50 17.45
C ASN A 222 18.67 -8.45 16.68
N LEU A 223 18.67 -8.71 15.37
CA LEU A 223 17.48 -8.87 14.54
C LEU A 223 17.36 -10.32 14.06
N THR A 224 16.26 -10.98 14.42
CA THR A 224 15.86 -12.28 13.87
C THR A 224 14.70 -12.09 12.91
N ILE A 225 14.77 -12.66 11.71
CA ILE A 225 13.68 -12.68 10.73
C ILE A 225 13.21 -14.12 10.58
N LEU A 226 11.92 -14.38 10.80
CA LEU A 226 11.28 -15.67 10.57
C LEU A 226 10.21 -15.50 9.49
N ALA A 227 10.52 -15.98 8.30
CA ALA A 227 9.59 -16.11 7.18
C ALA A 227 8.67 -17.32 7.36
N ASP A 228 7.68 -17.47 6.48
CA ASP A 228 6.73 -18.60 6.45
C ASP A 228 6.04 -18.87 7.80
N THR A 229 5.85 -17.81 8.59
CA THR A 229 5.36 -17.84 9.96
C THR A 229 4.11 -17.00 10.09
N LEU A 230 2.95 -17.63 9.87
CA LEU A 230 1.65 -16.98 10.08
C LEU A 230 1.38 -16.79 11.58
N VAL A 231 1.09 -15.55 11.99
CA VAL A 231 0.65 -15.25 13.36
C VAL A 231 -0.87 -15.40 13.47
N ASP A 232 -1.31 -16.25 14.39
CA ASP A 232 -2.73 -16.44 14.71
C ASP A 232 -3.22 -15.26 15.57
N ARG A 233 -2.66 -15.11 16.77
CA ARG A 233 -3.14 -14.15 17.77
C ARG A 233 -2.03 -13.67 18.70
N VAL A 234 -2.29 -12.57 19.38
CA VAL A 234 -1.51 -12.05 20.50
C VAL A 234 -2.07 -12.58 21.81
N LEU A 235 -1.19 -13.06 22.69
CA LEU A 235 -1.54 -13.47 24.04
C LEU A 235 -1.43 -12.28 24.99
N VAL A 236 -2.46 -12.10 25.81
CA VAL A 236 -2.58 -10.99 26.77
C VAL A 236 -2.76 -11.54 28.17
N GLU A 237 -1.91 -11.11 29.09
CA GLU A 237 -1.96 -11.47 30.50
C GLU A 237 -2.01 -10.18 31.34
N ASN A 238 -2.97 -10.10 32.27
CA ASN A 238 -3.13 -8.93 33.15
C ASN A 238 -3.16 -7.59 32.40
N GLY A 239 -3.82 -7.56 31.24
CA GLY A 239 -3.94 -6.37 30.39
C GLY A 239 -2.69 -6.04 29.56
N ARG A 240 -1.66 -6.88 29.55
CA ARG A 240 -0.42 -6.67 28.80
C ARG A 240 -0.20 -7.77 27.76
N ALA A 241 0.08 -7.38 26.52
CA ALA A 241 0.55 -8.30 25.49
C ALA A 241 1.90 -8.92 25.89
N CYS A 242 2.01 -10.24 25.89
CA CYS A 242 3.19 -10.95 26.40
C CYS A 242 3.80 -11.98 25.42
N ALA A 243 3.04 -12.43 24.42
CA ALA A 243 3.54 -13.35 23.41
C ALA A 243 2.73 -13.28 22.11
N ALA A 244 3.35 -13.67 21.00
CA ALA A 244 2.65 -13.97 19.76
C ALA A 244 2.49 -15.49 19.65
N ARG A 245 1.29 -15.95 19.28
CA ARG A 245 1.04 -17.35 18.94
C ARG A 245 0.93 -17.49 17.43
N THR A 246 1.72 -18.38 16.86
CA THR A 246 1.72 -18.73 15.43
C THR A 246 0.62 -19.74 15.12
N ALA A 247 0.24 -19.85 13.85
CA ALA A 247 -0.82 -20.74 13.40
C ALA A 247 -0.49 -22.23 13.63
N ASP A 248 0.78 -22.62 13.58
CA ASP A 248 1.27 -23.96 13.93
C ASP A 248 1.30 -24.24 15.44
N GLY A 249 0.97 -23.24 16.27
CA GLY A 249 0.84 -23.35 17.71
C GLY A 249 2.07 -22.95 18.52
N ALA A 250 3.18 -22.54 17.89
CA ALA A 250 4.32 -22.01 18.64
C ALA A 250 3.96 -20.71 19.38
N ILE A 251 4.53 -20.54 20.58
CA ILE A 251 4.33 -19.35 21.43
C ILE A 251 5.69 -18.69 21.60
N ILE A 252 5.77 -17.43 21.18
CA ILE A 252 7.02 -16.66 21.20
C ILE A 252 6.83 -15.47 22.14
N ALA A 253 7.60 -15.44 23.23
CA ALA A 253 7.52 -14.41 24.25
C ALA A 253 8.12 -13.08 23.79
N GLY A 254 7.41 -11.97 24.03
CA GLY A 254 7.83 -10.62 23.68
C GLY A 254 7.45 -9.59 24.74
N ARG A 255 8.30 -8.59 24.97
CA ARG A 255 7.99 -7.48 25.91
C ARG A 255 7.03 -6.46 25.29
N ALA A 256 7.20 -6.20 24.00
CA ALA A 256 6.28 -5.42 23.17
C ALA A 256 5.96 -6.19 21.88
N ILE A 257 4.72 -6.05 21.40
CA ILE A 257 4.25 -6.68 20.16
C ILE A 257 3.65 -5.58 19.29
N VAL A 258 4.16 -5.44 18.07
CA VAL A 258 3.74 -4.44 17.09
C VAL A 258 3.14 -5.16 15.90
N LEU A 259 1.88 -4.84 15.59
CA LEU A 259 1.18 -5.42 14.44
C LEU A 259 1.44 -4.56 13.19
N CYS A 260 1.97 -5.19 12.16
CA CYS A 260 2.31 -4.63 10.85
C CYS A 260 1.76 -5.51 9.71
N ALA A 261 0.70 -6.28 9.98
CA ALA A 261 0.09 -7.23 9.05
C ALA A 261 -0.89 -6.57 8.05
N GLY A 262 -0.70 -5.27 7.79
CA GLY A 262 -1.55 -4.48 6.90
C GLY A 262 -2.99 -4.26 7.43
N THR A 263 -3.79 -3.59 6.61
CA THR A 263 -5.15 -3.14 6.93
C THR A 263 -6.13 -4.31 7.16
N TYR A 264 -5.89 -5.48 6.56
CA TYR A 264 -6.74 -6.67 6.77
C TYR A 264 -6.18 -7.60 7.86
N GLY A 265 -4.87 -7.84 7.88
CA GLY A 265 -4.25 -8.79 8.82
C GLY A 265 -4.20 -8.27 10.25
N SER A 266 -3.89 -6.98 10.45
CA SER A 266 -3.74 -6.41 11.80
C SER A 266 -5.04 -6.46 12.62
N PRO A 267 -6.21 -5.98 12.11
CA PRO A 267 -7.45 -6.09 12.87
C PRO A 267 -7.87 -7.54 13.09
N THR A 268 -7.64 -8.44 12.14
CA THR A 268 -8.06 -9.85 12.29
C THR A 268 -7.24 -10.61 13.33
N ILE A 269 -5.94 -10.31 13.45
CA ILE A 269 -5.12 -10.78 14.58
C ILE A 269 -5.69 -10.26 15.90
N LEU A 270 -6.04 -8.98 16.01
CA LEU A 270 -6.65 -8.42 17.23
C LEU A 270 -7.99 -9.09 17.56
N LEU A 271 -8.85 -9.30 16.57
CA LEU A 271 -10.11 -10.01 16.73
C LEU A 271 -9.89 -11.44 17.25
N ARG A 272 -8.99 -12.24 16.65
CA ARG A 272 -8.64 -13.59 17.15
C ARG A 272 -7.95 -13.58 18.52
N SER A 273 -7.38 -12.45 18.91
CA SER A 273 -6.81 -12.20 20.25
C SER A 273 -7.87 -11.83 21.29
N GLY A 274 -9.15 -11.75 20.92
CA GLY A 274 -10.23 -11.36 21.83
C GLY A 274 -10.35 -9.84 22.05
N ILE A 275 -9.73 -9.03 21.19
CA ILE A 275 -9.77 -7.56 21.26
C ILE A 275 -10.63 -7.05 20.10
N GLY A 276 -11.85 -6.61 20.40
CA GLY A 276 -12.81 -6.23 19.35
C GLY A 276 -14.27 -6.06 19.80
N PRO A 277 -15.23 -6.05 18.86
CA PRO A 277 -16.66 -6.02 19.16
C PRO A 277 -17.09 -7.29 19.93
N ALA A 278 -17.55 -7.14 21.18
CA ALA A 278 -17.74 -8.29 22.07
C ALA A 278 -18.85 -9.26 21.62
N ALA A 279 -19.87 -8.77 20.91
CA ALA A 279 -20.92 -9.63 20.34
C ALA A 279 -20.34 -10.55 19.24
N HIS A 280 -19.66 -9.97 18.25
CA HIS A 280 -18.99 -10.69 17.16
C HIS A 280 -18.01 -11.75 17.68
N LEU A 281 -17.19 -11.40 18.67
CA LEU A 281 -16.23 -12.35 19.25
C LEU A 281 -16.92 -13.55 19.91
N ARG A 282 -18.02 -13.34 20.64
CA ARG A 282 -18.79 -14.41 21.29
C ARG A 282 -19.49 -15.31 20.27
N GLU A 283 -20.00 -14.75 19.17
CA GLU A 283 -20.60 -15.51 18.07
C GLU A 283 -19.62 -16.54 17.49
N LEU A 284 -18.35 -16.20 17.42
CA LEU A 284 -17.27 -17.07 16.93
C LEU A 284 -16.60 -17.92 18.02
N GLY A 285 -17.11 -17.89 19.27
CA GLY A 285 -16.53 -18.63 20.39
C GLY A 285 -15.16 -18.10 20.85
N ILE A 286 -14.79 -16.87 20.49
CA ILE A 286 -13.53 -16.25 20.89
C ILE A 286 -13.72 -15.56 22.26
N PRO A 287 -12.92 -15.91 23.29
CA PRO A 287 -12.98 -15.24 24.59
C PRO A 287 -12.68 -13.75 24.46
N VAL A 288 -13.52 -12.91 25.07
CA VAL A 288 -13.35 -11.45 25.03
C VAL A 288 -12.31 -11.02 26.07
N VAL A 289 -11.18 -10.50 25.58
CA VAL A 289 -10.12 -9.87 26.38
C VAL A 289 -10.44 -8.40 26.60
N LYS A 290 -10.83 -7.68 25.54
CA LYS A 290 -11.19 -6.26 25.62
C LYS A 290 -12.24 -5.90 24.59
N HIS A 291 -13.32 -5.27 25.03
CA HIS A 291 -14.30 -4.70 24.11
C HIS A 291 -13.76 -3.41 23.49
N LEU A 292 -13.47 -3.46 22.19
CA LEU A 292 -13.10 -2.31 21.37
C LEU A 292 -13.87 -2.38 20.04
N PRO A 293 -15.06 -1.76 19.96
CA PRO A 293 -15.96 -1.94 18.80
C PRO A 293 -15.42 -1.37 17.49
N GLY A 294 -14.42 -0.48 17.51
CA GLY A 294 -13.81 0.06 16.29
C GLY A 294 -12.84 -0.89 15.57
N ILE A 295 -12.46 -2.03 16.16
CA ILE A 295 -11.56 -2.98 15.50
C ILE A 295 -12.26 -3.64 14.32
N GLY A 296 -11.72 -3.43 13.12
CA GLY A 296 -12.26 -3.93 11.87
C GLY A 296 -13.24 -2.98 11.19
N GLU A 297 -13.56 -1.84 11.79
CA GLU A 297 -14.42 -0.81 11.18
C GLU A 297 -13.58 0.29 10.52
N HIS A 298 -14.25 1.26 9.87
CA HIS A 298 -13.61 2.42 9.22
C HIS A 298 -12.56 2.02 8.15
N LEU A 299 -12.88 0.99 7.37
CA LEU A 299 -12.05 0.60 6.23
C LEU A 299 -12.25 1.60 5.09
N LEU A 300 -11.17 2.22 4.65
CA LEU A 300 -11.14 3.16 3.54
C LEU A 300 -10.23 2.62 2.43
N ASP A 301 -10.56 2.95 1.19
CA ASP A 301 -9.76 2.60 0.02
C ASP A 301 -10.07 3.56 -1.14
N HIS A 302 -9.11 3.78 -2.03
CA HIS A 302 -9.26 4.68 -3.17
C HIS A 302 -9.84 3.92 -4.36
N GLN A 303 -11.09 4.21 -4.72
CA GLN A 303 -11.73 3.52 -5.83
C GLN A 303 -11.17 4.00 -7.16
N LEU A 304 -11.06 3.10 -8.13
CA LEU A 304 -10.54 3.39 -9.46
C LEU A 304 -11.54 2.88 -10.51
N VAL A 305 -11.94 3.76 -11.43
CA VAL A 305 -12.89 3.46 -12.52
C VAL A 305 -12.24 3.79 -13.85
N SER A 306 -12.09 2.78 -14.70
CA SER A 306 -11.45 2.88 -16.01
C SER A 306 -12.48 2.71 -17.13
N PRO A 307 -12.94 3.78 -17.79
CA PRO A 307 -13.93 3.69 -18.85
C PRO A 307 -13.36 3.04 -20.12
N ASP A 308 -12.04 3.14 -20.34
CA ASP A 308 -11.38 2.57 -21.51
C ASP A 308 -11.04 1.07 -21.35
N ARG A 309 -11.07 0.48 -20.15
CA ARG A 309 -10.67 -0.94 -19.99
C ARG A 309 -11.53 -1.94 -20.78
N PRO A 310 -12.85 -1.77 -20.91
CA PRO A 310 -13.66 -2.59 -21.79
C PRO A 310 -13.35 -2.41 -23.29
N SER A 311 -12.63 -1.34 -23.68
CA SER A 311 -12.29 -1.02 -25.07
C SER A 311 -10.99 -0.20 -25.11
N PRO A 312 -9.84 -0.84 -24.81
CA PRO A 312 -8.58 -0.12 -24.64
C PRO A 312 -8.12 0.49 -25.96
N ARG A 313 -7.40 1.62 -25.89
CA ARG A 313 -7.01 2.38 -27.09
C ARG A 313 -5.67 1.89 -27.60
N LEU A 314 -5.59 1.53 -28.88
CA LEU A 314 -4.34 1.13 -29.52
C LEU A 314 -3.38 2.32 -29.58
N VAL A 315 -2.15 2.13 -29.10
CA VAL A 315 -1.06 3.10 -29.26
C VAL A 315 -0.39 2.87 -30.62
N HIS A 316 -0.20 3.93 -31.39
CA HIS A 316 0.48 3.81 -32.68
C HIS A 316 1.94 3.32 -32.48
N PRO A 317 2.46 2.40 -33.31
CA PRO A 317 3.79 1.81 -33.09
C PRO A 317 4.94 2.80 -32.95
N ASP A 318 4.92 3.90 -33.72
CA ASP A 318 5.93 4.97 -33.62
C ASP A 318 5.89 5.74 -32.29
N TYR A 319 4.82 5.58 -31.52
CA TYR A 319 4.60 6.20 -30.22
C TYR A 319 4.69 5.22 -29.05
N ALA A 320 5.09 3.97 -29.30
CA ALA A 320 5.28 2.98 -28.25
C ALA A 320 6.26 3.48 -27.17
N PRO A 321 5.98 3.20 -25.87
CA PRO A 321 6.85 3.63 -24.80
C PRO A 321 8.21 2.92 -24.88
N ARG A 322 9.28 3.68 -24.61
CA ARG A 322 10.66 3.15 -24.55
C ARG A 322 10.99 2.58 -23.18
N THR A 323 10.32 3.09 -22.14
CA THR A 323 10.44 2.65 -20.75
C THR A 323 9.08 2.22 -20.24
N ARG A 324 9.02 1.13 -19.47
CA ARG A 324 7.79 0.66 -18.86
C ARG A 324 7.68 1.21 -17.44
N SER A 325 6.59 1.93 -17.15
CA SER A 325 6.29 2.41 -15.80
C SER A 325 4.79 2.44 -15.59
N PHE A 326 4.32 1.91 -14.46
CA PHE A 326 2.92 1.97 -14.11
C PHE A 326 2.57 3.37 -13.58
N ILE A 327 1.64 4.11 -14.19
CA ILE A 327 1.27 5.50 -13.82
C ILE A 327 2.47 6.47 -13.87
N PRO A 328 3.04 6.75 -15.04
CA PRO A 328 4.22 7.62 -15.18
C PRO A 328 3.91 9.10 -14.95
N VAL A 329 2.68 9.55 -15.27
CA VAL A 329 2.21 10.91 -15.02
C VAL A 329 0.82 10.88 -14.37
N ILE A 330 0.48 11.91 -13.62
CA ILE A 330 -0.75 12.03 -12.83
C ILE A 330 -1.33 13.42 -13.00
N ALA A 331 -2.64 13.50 -13.21
CA ALA A 331 -3.39 14.74 -13.01
C ALA A 331 -4.11 14.69 -11.65
N LYS A 332 -4.01 15.75 -10.88
CA LYS A 332 -4.70 15.98 -9.60
C LYS A 332 -5.80 16.99 -9.85
N THR A 333 -7.01 16.75 -9.36
CA THR A 333 -8.16 17.65 -9.58
C THR A 333 -9.21 17.50 -8.47
N ARG A 334 -10.28 18.28 -8.60
CA ARG A 334 -11.43 18.32 -7.69
C ARG A 334 -12.67 17.79 -8.39
N SER A 335 -13.48 17.03 -7.67
CA SER A 335 -14.88 16.82 -7.99
C SER A 335 -15.72 18.03 -7.53
N ARG A 336 -17.02 18.02 -7.84
CA ARG A 336 -17.99 18.99 -7.30
C ARG A 336 -18.15 18.94 -5.78
N HIS A 337 -17.69 17.86 -5.15
CA HIS A 337 -17.79 17.64 -3.70
C HIS A 337 -16.51 17.99 -2.95
N ALA A 338 -15.39 18.14 -3.65
CA ALA A 338 -14.17 18.67 -3.07
C ALA A 338 -14.34 20.17 -2.80
N GLY A 339 -14.03 20.57 -1.57
CA GLY A 339 -13.86 21.98 -1.21
C GLY A 339 -12.58 22.54 -1.82
N ASP A 340 -11.68 23.05 -0.99
CA ASP A 340 -10.40 23.62 -1.46
C ASP A 340 -9.29 22.57 -1.67
N GLU A 341 -9.47 21.34 -1.19
CA GLU A 341 -8.52 20.23 -1.38
C GLU A 341 -8.75 19.49 -2.71
N ILE A 342 -7.98 18.43 -2.99
CA ILE A 342 -8.22 17.51 -4.11
C ILE A 342 -8.85 16.21 -3.60
N ASP A 343 -9.68 15.60 -4.42
CA ASP A 343 -10.27 14.28 -4.15
C ASP A 343 -10.20 13.35 -5.37
N LEU A 344 -9.68 13.83 -6.51
CA LEU A 344 -9.58 13.04 -7.73
C LEU A 344 -8.14 13.03 -8.24
N HIS A 345 -7.67 11.83 -8.57
CA HIS A 345 -6.52 11.63 -9.43
C HIS A 345 -6.97 11.02 -10.77
N ILE A 346 -6.43 11.53 -11.86
CA ILE A 346 -6.51 10.89 -13.18
C ILE A 346 -5.15 10.27 -13.48
N TYR A 347 -5.17 8.96 -13.72
CA TYR A 347 -3.99 8.20 -14.08
C TYR A 347 -4.05 7.80 -15.54
N ILE A 348 -2.88 7.75 -16.16
CA ILE A 348 -2.66 7.21 -17.48
C ILE A 348 -1.64 6.09 -17.37
N GLY A 349 -1.77 5.05 -18.19
CA GLY A 349 -0.77 4.01 -18.30
C GLY A 349 -0.89 3.25 -19.62
N GLN A 350 0.15 2.46 -19.90
CA GLN A 350 0.27 1.72 -21.14
C GLN A 350 0.67 0.28 -20.85
N ASP A 351 -0.05 -0.67 -21.44
CA ASP A 351 0.22 -2.11 -21.29
C ASP A 351 0.47 -2.72 -22.67
N PHE A 352 1.43 -3.64 -22.76
CA PHE A 352 1.67 -4.41 -23.97
C PHE A 352 0.83 -5.69 -23.94
N SER A 353 -0.03 -5.88 -24.94
CA SER A 353 -0.76 -7.13 -25.13
C SER A 353 0.07 -8.05 -26.01
N GLU A 354 0.53 -9.17 -25.45
CA GLU A 354 1.23 -10.21 -26.22
C GLU A 354 0.31 -10.84 -27.26
N GLU A 355 -0.97 -11.05 -26.92
CA GLU A 355 -1.99 -11.60 -27.83
C GLU A 355 -2.11 -10.77 -29.12
N HIS A 356 -2.11 -9.44 -28.99
CA HIS A 356 -2.27 -8.53 -30.12
C HIS A 356 -0.94 -8.02 -30.68
N GLY A 357 0.18 -8.30 -30.01
CA GLY A 357 1.50 -7.78 -30.36
C GLY A 357 1.59 -6.25 -30.36
N ALA A 358 0.80 -5.57 -29.50
CA ALA A 358 0.61 -4.13 -29.55
C ALA A 358 0.49 -3.48 -28.18
N TRP A 359 0.78 -2.17 -28.13
CA TRP A 359 0.62 -1.34 -26.94
C TRP A 359 -0.79 -0.77 -26.87
N PHE A 360 -1.35 -0.78 -25.66
CA PHE A 360 -2.66 -0.24 -25.36
C PHE A 360 -2.57 0.79 -24.26
N LEU A 361 -3.34 1.86 -24.42
CA LEU A 361 -3.47 2.95 -23.49
C LEU A 361 -4.75 2.79 -22.66
N TRP A 362 -4.64 3.12 -21.37
CA TRP A 362 -5.78 3.33 -20.49
C TRP A 362 -5.65 4.65 -19.75
N ILE A 363 -6.78 5.32 -19.53
CA ILE A 363 -6.91 6.45 -18.63
C ILE A 363 -8.01 6.12 -17.63
N THR A 364 -7.81 6.46 -16.37
CA THR A 364 -8.71 6.09 -15.28
C THR A 364 -8.83 7.19 -14.26
N ALA A 365 -10.03 7.34 -13.70
CA ALA A 365 -10.28 8.22 -12.57
C ALA A 365 -10.16 7.43 -11.26
N SER A 366 -9.59 8.06 -10.23
CA SER A 366 -9.49 7.49 -8.90
C SER A 366 -9.89 8.50 -7.82
N LEU A 367 -10.87 8.12 -7.00
CA LEU A 367 -11.32 8.89 -5.84
C LEU A 367 -10.32 8.71 -4.69
N GLN A 368 -9.64 9.78 -4.31
CA GLN A 368 -8.65 9.80 -3.23
C GLN A 368 -9.27 10.06 -1.85
N TYR A 369 -10.47 10.65 -1.80
CA TYR A 369 -11.17 10.90 -0.55
C TYR A 369 -12.55 10.24 -0.59
N ALA A 370 -12.61 8.97 -0.21
CA ALA A 370 -13.86 8.22 -0.14
C ALA A 370 -14.59 8.49 1.19
N ARG A 371 -15.89 8.79 1.11
CA ARG A 371 -16.76 8.92 2.28
C ARG A 371 -17.32 7.57 2.72
N SER A 372 -17.47 6.65 1.79
CA SER A 372 -17.88 5.27 2.05
C SER A 372 -16.87 4.58 2.95
N GLN A 373 -17.37 4.04 4.07
CA GLN A 373 -16.57 3.34 5.05
C GLN A 373 -17.01 1.88 5.12
N GLY A 374 -16.03 1.02 4.89
CA GLY A 374 -16.17 -0.42 4.94
C GLY A 374 -15.82 -1.02 6.30
N ARG A 375 -15.70 -2.34 6.31
CA ARG A 375 -15.27 -3.16 7.43
C ARG A 375 -14.54 -4.43 7.01
N VAL A 376 -13.81 -5.01 7.97
CA VAL A 376 -13.20 -6.35 7.91
C VAL A 376 -13.68 -7.15 9.12
N ARG A 377 -14.26 -8.33 8.87
CA ARG A 377 -14.70 -9.24 9.94
C ARG A 377 -14.11 -10.64 9.76
N LEU A 378 -13.98 -11.32 10.89
CA LEU A 378 -13.72 -12.76 10.90
C LEU A 378 -14.98 -13.53 10.52
N LEU A 379 -14.84 -14.59 9.72
CA LEU A 379 -15.87 -15.61 9.52
C LEU A 379 -15.69 -16.81 10.45
N SER A 380 -14.48 -17.00 10.99
CA SER A 380 -14.10 -18.10 11.87
C SER A 380 -12.94 -17.67 12.78
N ALA A 381 -12.71 -18.44 13.85
CA ALA A 381 -11.54 -18.30 14.72
C ALA A 381 -10.25 -18.91 14.13
N ASP A 382 -10.36 -19.64 13.01
CA ASP A 382 -9.21 -20.20 12.28
C ASP A 382 -8.43 -19.08 11.57
N PRO A 383 -7.10 -18.93 11.81
CA PRO A 383 -6.28 -17.93 11.14
C PRO A 383 -6.15 -18.12 9.62
N HIS A 384 -6.48 -19.29 9.08
CA HIS A 384 -6.48 -19.57 7.64
C HIS A 384 -7.84 -19.35 6.96
N ALA A 385 -8.90 -19.10 7.74
CA ALA A 385 -10.22 -18.89 7.18
C ALA A 385 -10.30 -17.59 6.36
N PRO A 386 -11.16 -17.54 5.32
CA PRO A 386 -11.41 -16.32 4.58
C PRO A 386 -11.98 -15.23 5.49
N LEU A 387 -11.79 -13.98 5.05
CA LEU A 387 -12.28 -12.79 5.73
C LEU A 387 -13.54 -12.26 5.04
N ASP A 388 -14.43 -11.66 5.83
CA ASP A 388 -15.53 -10.84 5.32
C ASP A 388 -15.03 -9.40 5.16
N ILE A 389 -14.60 -9.04 3.95
CA ILE A 389 -14.04 -7.71 3.62
C ILE A 389 -15.05 -6.94 2.76
N ASP A 390 -15.72 -5.97 3.35
CA ASP A 390 -16.67 -5.09 2.65
C ASP A 390 -16.10 -3.67 2.63
N HIS A 391 -15.62 -3.19 1.49
CA HIS A 391 -15.17 -1.80 1.33
C HIS A 391 -16.29 -0.78 1.27
N ALA A 392 -17.55 -1.24 1.17
CA ALA A 392 -18.71 -0.37 1.00
C ALA A 392 -18.59 0.58 -0.20
N TYR A 393 -17.84 0.21 -1.25
CA TYR A 393 -17.59 1.06 -2.41
C TYR A 393 -18.89 1.71 -2.94
N LEU A 394 -18.86 3.04 -3.09
CA LEU A 394 -19.94 3.85 -3.65
C LEU A 394 -21.26 3.78 -2.84
N ARG A 395 -21.19 3.44 -1.55
CA ARG A 395 -22.36 3.45 -0.66
C ARG A 395 -22.82 4.87 -0.37
N ASP A 396 -21.89 5.81 -0.21
CA ASP A 396 -22.21 7.24 -0.16
C ASP A 396 -22.44 7.75 -1.60
N PRO A 397 -23.60 8.35 -1.91
CA PRO A 397 -23.88 8.88 -3.25
C PRO A 397 -22.86 9.91 -3.74
N ALA A 398 -22.24 10.68 -2.85
CA ALA A 398 -21.24 11.69 -3.23
C ALA A 398 -19.95 11.05 -3.79
N ASP A 399 -19.61 9.83 -3.38
CA ASP A 399 -18.47 9.11 -3.95
C ASP A 399 -18.74 8.73 -5.41
N LEU A 400 -19.99 8.33 -5.72
CA LEU A 400 -20.40 8.02 -7.09
C LEU A 400 -20.41 9.28 -7.96
N GLU A 401 -21.00 10.37 -7.48
CA GLU A 401 -21.03 11.65 -8.19
C GLU A 401 -19.61 12.19 -8.44
N ALA A 402 -18.71 12.07 -7.46
CA ALA A 402 -17.30 12.45 -7.63
C ALA A 402 -16.59 11.59 -8.68
N GLN A 403 -16.86 10.27 -8.71
CA GLN A 403 -16.31 9.41 -9.75
C GLN A 403 -16.85 9.77 -11.14
N CYS A 404 -18.14 10.12 -11.27
CA CYS A 404 -18.69 10.62 -12.52
C CYS A 404 -17.95 11.89 -13.00
N ASP A 405 -17.68 12.85 -12.12
CA ASP A 405 -16.88 14.05 -12.47
C ASP A 405 -15.47 13.67 -12.94
N GLY A 406 -14.86 12.65 -12.32
CA GLY A 406 -13.59 12.09 -12.76
C GLY A 406 -13.65 11.51 -14.17
N ILE A 407 -14.70 10.75 -14.49
CA ILE A 407 -14.91 10.17 -15.83
C ILE A 407 -15.18 11.26 -16.86
N ASP A 408 -16.00 12.27 -16.56
CA ASP A 408 -16.24 13.41 -17.45
C ASP A 408 -14.92 14.13 -17.79
N LEU A 409 -14.00 14.25 -16.83
CA LEU A 409 -12.67 14.79 -17.10
C LEU A 409 -11.81 13.86 -17.96
N VAL A 410 -11.86 12.54 -17.74
CA VAL A 410 -11.17 11.57 -18.61
C VAL A 410 -11.64 11.72 -20.05
N GLU A 411 -12.95 11.79 -20.30
CA GLU A 411 -13.51 11.95 -21.64
C GLU A 411 -13.04 13.25 -22.30
N ARG A 412 -13.01 14.35 -21.55
CA ARG A 412 -12.48 15.64 -22.02
C ARG A 412 -10.98 15.58 -22.35
N ILE A 413 -10.17 14.94 -21.51
CA ILE A 413 -8.73 14.77 -21.76
C ILE A 413 -8.52 13.97 -23.04
N VAL A 414 -9.24 12.86 -23.19
CA VAL A 414 -9.20 12.02 -24.39
C VAL A 414 -9.60 12.82 -25.63
N ALA A 415 -10.67 13.62 -25.55
CA ALA A 415 -11.16 14.42 -26.68
C ALA A 415 -10.27 15.61 -27.04
N ALA A 416 -9.33 16.01 -26.19
CA ALA A 416 -8.43 17.12 -26.44
C ALA A 416 -7.48 16.81 -27.61
N GLU A 417 -7.18 17.83 -28.42
CA GLU A 417 -6.34 17.70 -29.62
C GLU A 417 -5.02 16.94 -29.40
N PRO A 418 -4.25 17.15 -28.31
CA PRO A 418 -3.00 16.42 -28.11
C PRO A 418 -3.19 14.89 -28.05
N MET A 419 -4.28 14.42 -27.43
CA MET A 419 -4.59 12.99 -27.28
C MET A 419 -5.09 12.35 -28.57
N GLN A 420 -5.64 13.13 -29.52
CA GLN A 420 -6.12 12.61 -30.81
C GLN A 420 -4.99 12.28 -31.80
N ARG A 421 -3.74 12.60 -31.44
CA ARG A 421 -2.56 12.44 -32.32
C ARG A 421 -1.68 11.24 -31.97
N VAL A 422 -1.96 10.52 -30.88
CA VAL A 422 -1.10 9.47 -30.31
C VAL A 422 -1.73 8.09 -30.34
#